data_AF-A0A2D6DMB7-F1
#
_entry.id   AF-A0A2D6DMB7-F1
#
_cell.length_a   1.000
_cell.length_b   1.000
_cell.length_c   1.000
_cell.angle_alpha   90.00
_cell.angle_beta   90.00
_cell.angle_gamma   90.00
#
_symmetry.space_group_name_H-M   'P 1'
#
loop_
_entity.id
_entity.type
_entity.pdbx_description
1 polymer ?
#
loop_
_entity_poly.entity_id
_entity_poly.type
_entity_poly.pdbx_seq_one_letter_code
_entity_poly.pdbx_strand_id
1 'polypeptide(L)'
;MEDKASTWEIALLRLGMPFRNYLLFFSLPVSLVGLVAGIAVWYTVSDVITGPSAVLMILLFPALAFAGTLAYPVAQVSAEAIQIEQDMHMFMTRMGILSMGESAEKGMFDVLKEMGDYGALAEEIQAIETLVTKWHTNLPEAARIVGRQSPSAIWSDFLDRMAFSVEVGQPIGEFFSSENETFEQAYTTIYDARLEQLDTLRETFVSLTTTGLLLLVVSGLHLILFQTGAETSNPFEVILRARWVLLTGTLFALLQIGAWYLFTLVIPDEDLFAKHGFNTEQAVDMRRSWIFAGILGSIMVIIISTVFIVYGTDILFEQWNYFGLLVIAAMMSPLLAPALLTLQEET
;
A
#
# COMPACT_ATOMS: atom_id res chain seq x y z
N MET A 1 11.12 -9.27 -31.99
CA MET A 1 10.62 -8.89 -30.65
C MET A 1 11.68 -9.40 -29.69
N GLU A 2 12.65 -8.55 -29.34
CA GLU A 2 13.60 -8.91 -28.28
C GLU A 2 12.86 -8.79 -26.95
N ASP A 3 12.93 -9.83 -26.13
CA ASP A 3 12.09 -10.01 -24.94
C ASP A 3 12.27 -8.87 -23.92
N LYS A 4 11.14 -8.31 -23.46
CA LYS A 4 11.11 -7.39 -22.32
C LYS A 4 11.70 -8.11 -21.10
N ALA A 5 12.54 -7.42 -20.33
CA ALA A 5 13.09 -7.97 -19.10
C ALA A 5 11.94 -8.36 -18.14
N SER A 6 12.08 -9.52 -17.49
CA SER A 6 11.10 -9.94 -16.48
C SER A 6 11.07 -8.97 -15.31
N THR A 7 9.95 -8.91 -14.58
CA THR A 7 9.80 -8.02 -13.41
C THR A 7 10.91 -8.23 -12.38
N TRP A 8 11.41 -9.46 -12.24
CA TRP A 8 12.54 -9.77 -11.37
C TRP A 8 13.87 -9.24 -11.89
N GLU A 9 14.13 -9.32 -13.19
CA GLU A 9 15.33 -8.76 -13.81
C GLU A 9 15.35 -7.24 -13.72
N ILE A 10 14.21 -6.58 -13.95
CA ILE A 10 14.05 -5.14 -13.77
C ILE A 10 14.30 -4.75 -12.30
N ALA A 11 13.77 -5.52 -11.35
CA ALA A 11 14.03 -5.29 -9.93
C ALA A 11 15.50 -5.42 -9.55
N LEU A 12 16.22 -6.37 -10.15
CA LEU A 12 17.66 -6.51 -9.94
C LEU A 12 18.47 -5.37 -10.56
N LEU A 13 18.05 -4.87 -11.74
CA LEU A 13 18.70 -3.74 -12.41
C LEU A 13 18.52 -2.44 -11.61
N ARG A 14 17.30 -2.18 -11.11
CA ARG A 14 16.95 -0.96 -10.35
C ARG A 14 17.47 -0.94 -8.92
N LEU A 15 17.88 -2.10 -8.40
CA LEU A 15 18.43 -2.23 -7.04
C LEU A 15 19.71 -1.39 -6.83
N GLY A 16 20.40 -1.00 -7.91
CA GLY A 16 21.60 -0.15 -7.85
C GLY A 16 22.83 -0.78 -7.17
N MET A 17 22.71 -2.03 -6.73
CA MET A 17 23.76 -2.78 -6.04
C MET A 17 23.74 -4.27 -6.45
N PRO A 18 24.89 -4.97 -6.38
CA PRO A 18 24.93 -6.41 -6.64
C PRO A 18 24.02 -7.18 -5.67
N PHE A 19 23.24 -8.14 -6.19
CA PHE A 19 22.30 -8.94 -5.39
C PHE A 19 22.95 -9.61 -4.16
N ARG A 20 24.20 -10.06 -4.30
CA ARG A 20 24.97 -10.63 -3.18
C ARG A 20 25.16 -9.62 -2.04
N ASN A 21 25.43 -8.36 -2.36
CA ASN A 21 25.60 -7.31 -1.36
C ASN A 21 24.26 -6.99 -0.68
N TYR A 22 23.16 -7.05 -1.42
CA TYR A 22 21.83 -6.84 -0.85
C TYR A 22 21.48 -7.93 0.17
N LEU A 23 21.74 -9.20 -0.17
CA LEU A 23 21.56 -10.31 0.76
C LEU A 23 22.40 -10.17 2.03
N LEU A 24 23.66 -9.74 1.91
CA LEU A 24 24.58 -9.66 3.05
C LEU A 24 24.34 -8.43 3.95
N PHE A 25 24.12 -7.25 3.35
CA PHE A 25 24.02 -5.99 4.11
C PHE A 25 22.59 -5.63 4.51
N PHE A 26 21.58 -6.13 3.80
CA PHE A 26 20.19 -5.80 4.08
C PHE A 26 19.42 -7.01 4.62
N SER A 27 19.40 -8.12 3.88
CA SER A 27 18.58 -9.28 4.23
C SER A 27 19.07 -10.00 5.49
N LEU A 28 20.38 -10.23 5.63
CA LEU A 28 20.95 -10.97 6.75
C LEU A 28 20.75 -10.26 8.11
N PRO A 29 21.03 -8.96 8.28
CA PRO A 29 20.73 -8.25 9.52
C PRO A 29 19.25 -8.29 9.89
N VAL A 30 18.35 -8.13 8.91
CA VAL A 30 16.90 -8.18 9.12
C VAL A 30 16.46 -9.57 9.58
N SER A 31 16.98 -10.64 8.99
CA SER A 31 16.73 -12.00 9.46
C SER A 31 17.29 -12.25 10.87
N LEU A 32 18.46 -11.71 11.21
CA LEU A 32 19.00 -11.82 12.58
C LEU A 32 18.10 -11.10 13.60
N VAL A 33 17.59 -9.92 13.27
CA VAL A 33 16.60 -9.22 14.11
C VAL A 33 15.33 -10.05 14.25
N GLY A 34 14.86 -10.66 13.16
CA GLY A 34 13.74 -11.61 13.18
C GLY A 34 13.98 -12.80 14.11
N LEU A 35 15.20 -13.35 14.11
CA LEU A 35 15.59 -14.43 15.03
C LEU A 35 15.53 -13.97 16.50
N VAL A 36 16.06 -12.78 16.81
CA VAL A 36 15.99 -12.22 18.17
C VAL A 36 14.53 -12.00 18.60
N ALA A 37 13.69 -11.50 17.70
CA ALA A 37 12.26 -11.34 17.96
C ALA A 37 11.57 -12.69 18.22
N GLY A 38 11.88 -13.72 17.42
CA GLY A 38 11.36 -15.07 17.62
C GLY A 38 11.75 -15.68 18.97
N ILE A 39 13.00 -15.47 19.41
CA ILE A 39 13.46 -15.89 20.74
C ILE A 39 12.72 -15.12 21.85
N ALA A 40 12.56 -13.81 21.71
CA ALA A 40 11.87 -12.98 22.69
C ALA A 40 10.40 -13.40 22.85
N VAL A 41 9.70 -13.66 21.74
CA VAL A 41 8.32 -14.16 21.77
C VAL A 41 8.26 -15.55 22.42
N TRP A 42 9.19 -16.45 22.07
CA TRP A 42 9.25 -17.77 22.70
C TRP A 42 9.46 -17.69 24.22
N TYR A 43 10.29 -16.78 24.70
CA TYR A 43 10.51 -16.59 26.14
C TYR A 43 9.22 -16.23 26.89
N THR A 44 8.29 -15.52 26.26
CA THR A 44 7.00 -15.15 26.90
C THR A 44 5.97 -16.28 26.91
N VAL A 45 6.12 -17.30 26.06
CA VAL A 45 5.14 -18.40 25.88
C VAL A 45 5.78 -19.76 26.18
N SER A 46 6.97 -19.79 26.79
CA SER A 46 7.76 -21.00 27.01
C SER A 46 7.03 -22.05 27.86
N ASP A 47 6.11 -21.61 28.71
CA ASP A 47 5.35 -22.48 29.62
C ASP A 47 4.26 -23.28 28.89
N VAL A 48 3.84 -22.83 27.72
CA VAL A 48 2.74 -23.41 26.94
C VAL A 48 3.25 -24.09 25.67
N ILE A 49 4.23 -23.47 25.00
CA ILE A 49 4.79 -23.95 23.74
C ILE A 49 6.18 -24.53 24.00
N THR A 50 6.24 -25.86 24.11
CA THR A 50 7.48 -26.62 24.35
C THR A 50 7.76 -27.61 23.22
N GLY A 51 9.02 -28.01 23.08
CA GLY A 51 9.43 -29.04 22.13
C GLY A 51 9.52 -28.54 20.68
N PRO A 52 9.19 -29.37 19.66
CA PRO A 52 9.40 -29.04 18.25
C PRO A 52 8.64 -27.80 17.76
N SER A 53 7.48 -27.50 18.36
CA SER A 53 6.68 -26.32 18.04
C SER A 53 7.37 -25.00 18.43
N ALA A 54 8.16 -25.01 19.50
CA ALA A 54 8.96 -23.84 19.92
C ALA A 54 10.03 -23.51 18.88
N VAL A 55 10.72 -24.52 18.35
CA VAL A 55 11.75 -24.34 17.31
C VAL A 55 11.14 -23.78 16.04
N LEU A 56 9.98 -24.30 15.61
CA LEU A 56 9.26 -23.79 14.45
C LEU A 56 8.86 -22.33 14.66
N MET A 57 8.33 -21.99 15.83
CA MET A 57 7.96 -20.61 16.16
C MET A 57 9.16 -19.67 16.10
N ILE A 58 10.31 -20.03 16.69
CA ILE A 58 11.52 -19.20 16.66
C ILE A 58 12.03 -19.01 15.22
N LEU A 59 12.00 -20.06 14.40
CA LEU A 59 12.46 -20.01 13.00
C LEU A 59 11.49 -19.31 12.04
N LEU A 60 10.21 -19.23 12.41
CA LEU A 60 9.20 -18.56 11.59
C LEU A 60 9.52 -17.06 11.40
N PHE A 61 9.91 -16.37 12.47
CA PHE A 61 10.22 -14.93 12.42
C PHE A 61 11.39 -14.58 11.47
N PRO A 62 12.59 -15.20 11.56
CA PRO A 62 13.66 -14.92 10.62
C PRO A 62 13.30 -15.36 9.18
N ALA A 63 12.52 -16.43 9.01
CA ALA A 63 12.06 -16.86 7.70
C ALA A 63 11.10 -15.84 7.05
N LEU A 64 10.13 -15.32 7.80
CA LEU A 64 9.23 -14.27 7.32
C LEU A 64 9.98 -12.96 7.04
N ALA A 65 10.91 -12.58 7.92
CA ALA A 65 11.75 -11.40 7.72
C ALA A 65 12.60 -11.53 6.44
N PHE A 66 13.20 -12.70 6.22
CA PHE A 66 13.95 -13.00 5.00
C PHE A 66 13.06 -12.94 3.75
N ALA A 67 11.89 -13.61 3.79
CA ALA A 67 10.94 -13.60 2.69
C ALA A 67 10.47 -12.17 2.35
N GLY A 68 10.20 -11.34 3.36
CA GLY A 68 9.85 -9.93 3.19
C GLY A 68 10.95 -9.15 2.46
N THR A 69 12.23 -9.36 2.83
CA THR A 69 13.35 -8.69 2.15
C THR A 69 13.55 -9.14 0.71
N LEU A 70 13.16 -10.36 0.35
CA LEU A 70 13.19 -10.84 -1.03
C LEU A 70 12.03 -10.28 -1.86
N ALA A 71 10.87 -10.09 -1.25
CA ALA A 71 9.71 -9.49 -1.90
C ALA A 71 9.86 -7.97 -2.08
N TYR A 72 10.64 -7.31 -1.22
CA TYR A 72 10.78 -5.85 -1.20
C TYR A 72 11.19 -5.22 -2.55
N PRO A 73 12.21 -5.71 -3.28
CA PRO A 73 12.58 -5.10 -4.57
C PRO A 73 11.48 -5.23 -5.63
N VAL A 74 10.76 -6.34 -5.62
CA VAL A 74 9.63 -6.55 -6.55
C VAL A 74 8.48 -5.61 -6.21
N ALA A 75 8.18 -5.46 -4.91
CA ALA A 75 7.17 -4.53 -4.45
C ALA A 75 7.52 -3.08 -4.82
N GLN A 76 8.80 -2.70 -4.73
CA GLN A 76 9.27 -1.37 -5.12
C GLN A 76 9.09 -1.12 -6.63
N VAL A 77 9.52 -2.05 -7.48
CA VAL A 77 9.32 -1.94 -8.94
C VAL A 77 7.84 -1.91 -9.30
N SER A 78 7.02 -2.71 -8.61
CA SER A 78 5.56 -2.67 -8.80
C SER A 78 4.98 -1.31 -8.42
N ALA A 79 5.46 -0.68 -7.35
CA ALA A 79 5.00 0.64 -6.94
C ALA A 79 5.42 1.72 -7.95
N GLU A 80 6.66 1.67 -8.44
CA GLU A 80 7.14 2.57 -9.51
C GLU A 80 6.33 2.40 -10.81
N ALA A 81 5.98 1.16 -11.19
CA ALA A 81 5.13 0.90 -12.34
C ALA A 81 3.76 1.56 -12.22
N ILE A 82 3.13 1.44 -11.04
CA ILE A 82 1.81 2.05 -10.76
C ILE A 82 1.91 3.58 -10.86
N GLN A 83 2.95 4.19 -10.29
CA GLN A 83 3.14 5.65 -10.36
C GLN A 83 3.32 6.14 -11.81
N ILE A 84 4.14 5.43 -12.60
CA ILE A 84 4.31 5.72 -14.03
C ILE A 84 2.96 5.63 -14.77
N GLU A 85 2.17 4.60 -14.48
CA GLU A 85 0.88 4.39 -15.14
C GLU A 85 -0.17 5.42 -14.75
N GLN A 86 -0.17 5.88 -13.50
CA GLN A 86 -1.03 6.96 -13.01
C GLN A 86 -0.71 8.30 -13.69
N ASP A 87 0.58 8.66 -13.81
CA ASP A 87 1.01 9.91 -14.43
C ASP A 87 0.82 9.92 -15.97
N MET A 88 0.74 8.73 -16.58
CA MET A 88 0.63 8.56 -18.02
C MET A 88 -0.65 9.19 -18.60
N HIS A 89 -1.79 9.18 -17.89
CA HIS A 89 -3.02 9.81 -18.40
C HIS A 89 -2.86 11.33 -18.62
N MET A 90 -2.28 12.04 -17.65
CA MET A 90 -1.99 13.46 -17.77
C MET A 90 -0.91 13.74 -18.83
N PHE A 91 0.09 12.87 -18.91
CA PHE A 91 1.13 12.93 -19.95
C PHE A 91 0.52 12.83 -21.36
N MET A 92 -0.33 11.82 -21.61
CA MET A 92 -1.02 11.61 -22.89
C MET A 92 -1.90 12.80 -23.26
N THR A 93 -2.67 13.31 -22.30
CA THR A 93 -3.54 14.48 -22.51
C THR A 93 -2.73 15.72 -22.90
N ARG A 94 -1.60 15.99 -22.22
CA ARG A 94 -0.75 17.13 -22.56
C ARG A 94 -0.10 16.97 -23.94
N MET A 95 0.35 15.77 -24.31
CA MET A 95 0.86 15.54 -25.66
C MET A 95 -0.21 15.72 -26.73
N GLY A 96 -1.45 15.29 -26.47
CA GLY A 96 -2.60 15.54 -27.34
C GLY A 96 -2.94 17.03 -27.51
N ILE A 97 -2.70 17.86 -26.48
CA ILE A 97 -2.84 19.32 -26.59
C ILE A 97 -1.67 19.92 -27.38
N LEU A 98 -0.44 19.50 -27.09
CA LEU A 98 0.78 19.98 -27.76
C LEU A 98 0.80 19.62 -29.25
N SER A 99 0.21 18.49 -29.63
CA SER A 99 0.09 18.05 -31.03
C SER A 99 -0.85 18.90 -31.87
N MET A 100 -1.83 19.58 -31.25
CA MET A 100 -2.76 20.49 -31.92
C MET A 100 -2.29 21.95 -32.00
N GLY A 101 -1.21 22.31 -31.28
CA GLY A 101 -0.65 23.67 -31.27
C GLY A 101 0.53 23.88 -32.23
N GLU A 102 1.11 25.09 -32.25
CA GLU A 102 2.35 25.43 -33.00
C GLU A 102 3.56 24.55 -32.61
N SER A 103 3.48 23.84 -31.47
CA SER A 103 4.47 22.86 -31.03
C SER A 103 4.56 21.62 -31.95
N ALA A 104 3.61 21.41 -32.85
CA ALA A 104 3.65 20.34 -33.84
C ALA A 104 4.82 20.48 -34.85
N GLU A 105 5.42 21.67 -34.96
CA GLU A 105 6.61 21.92 -35.80
C GLU A 105 7.94 21.56 -35.12
N LYS A 106 7.94 21.29 -33.80
CA LYS A 106 9.14 20.88 -33.05
C LYS A 106 9.48 19.40 -33.29
N GLY A 107 10.74 19.03 -33.06
CA GLY A 107 11.16 17.63 -33.11
C GLY A 107 10.61 16.82 -31.93
N MET A 108 10.41 15.50 -32.13
CA MET A 108 9.85 14.58 -31.13
C MET A 108 10.63 14.64 -29.80
N PHE A 109 11.94 14.77 -29.92
CA PHE A 109 12.85 14.89 -28.79
C PHE A 109 12.63 16.17 -27.96
N ASP A 110 12.35 17.30 -28.62
CA ASP A 110 12.14 18.57 -27.94
C ASP A 110 10.82 18.56 -27.15
N VAL A 111 9.77 17.94 -27.72
CA VAL A 111 8.49 17.76 -27.02
C VAL A 111 8.64 16.84 -25.81
N LEU A 112 9.35 15.71 -25.96
CA LEU A 112 9.64 14.81 -24.83
C LEU A 112 10.41 15.53 -23.72
N LYS A 113 11.38 16.37 -24.06
CA LYS A 113 12.17 17.13 -23.10
C LYS A 113 11.33 18.12 -22.29
N GLU A 114 10.35 18.77 -22.90
CA GLU A 114 9.40 19.65 -22.20
C GLU A 114 8.51 18.90 -21.18
N MET A 115 8.45 17.58 -21.30
CA MET A 115 7.74 16.68 -20.38
C MET A 115 8.64 16.10 -19.28
N GLY A 116 9.93 16.46 -19.24
CA GLY A 116 10.92 15.90 -18.31
C GLY A 116 10.71 16.20 -16.82
N ASP A 117 9.73 17.03 -16.46
CA ASP A 117 9.38 17.35 -15.07
C ASP A 117 8.09 16.65 -14.58
N TYR A 118 7.57 15.68 -15.35
CA TYR A 118 6.33 14.96 -15.01
C TYR A 118 6.55 13.79 -14.04
N GLY A 119 6.34 14.03 -12.75
CA GLY A 119 6.13 12.97 -11.74
C GLY A 119 7.14 11.82 -11.83
N ALA A 120 6.65 10.58 -11.85
CA ALA A 120 7.48 9.38 -11.99
C ALA A 120 8.02 9.17 -13.42
N LEU A 121 7.36 9.74 -14.44
CA LEU A 121 7.79 9.68 -15.84
C LEU A 121 9.04 10.53 -16.12
N ALA A 122 9.28 11.55 -15.31
CA ALA A 122 10.44 12.44 -15.40
C ALA A 122 11.77 11.68 -15.44
N GLU A 123 11.92 10.67 -14.57
CA GLU A 123 13.15 9.87 -14.49
C GLU A 123 13.37 9.05 -15.77
N GLU A 124 12.32 8.45 -16.32
CA GLU A 124 12.37 7.70 -17.59
C GLU A 124 12.72 8.62 -18.76
N ILE A 125 12.09 9.79 -18.84
CA ILE A 125 12.35 10.77 -19.89
C ILE A 125 13.78 11.32 -19.79
N GLN A 126 14.27 11.58 -18.57
CA GLN A 126 15.65 12.03 -18.35
C GLN A 126 16.68 10.96 -18.71
N ALA A 127 16.36 9.67 -18.55
CA ALA A 127 17.19 8.58 -19.02
C ALA A 127 17.29 8.60 -20.57
N ILE A 128 16.17 8.79 -21.27
CA ILE A 128 16.15 8.95 -22.73
C ILE A 128 16.96 10.20 -23.13
N GLU A 129 16.73 11.34 -22.48
CA GLU A 129 17.46 12.59 -22.74
C GLU A 129 18.97 12.40 -22.56
N THR A 130 19.38 11.69 -21.51
CA THR A 130 20.79 11.40 -21.23
C THR A 130 21.41 10.55 -22.33
N LEU A 131 20.73 9.50 -22.79
CA LEU A 131 21.21 8.65 -23.89
C LEU A 131 21.35 9.43 -25.20
N VAL A 132 20.39 10.27 -25.54
CA VAL A 132 20.43 11.06 -26.77
C VAL A 132 21.48 12.16 -26.69
N THR A 133 21.51 12.95 -25.61
CA THR A 133 22.37 14.14 -25.50
C THR A 133 23.80 13.81 -25.12
N LYS A 134 24.03 12.96 -24.11
CA LYS A 134 25.38 12.65 -23.60
C LYS A 134 26.03 11.48 -24.32
N TRP A 135 25.24 10.48 -24.69
CA TRP A 135 25.75 9.26 -25.34
C TRP A 135 25.55 9.24 -26.86
N HIS A 136 24.89 10.26 -27.42
CA HIS A 136 24.66 10.42 -28.86
C HIS A 136 23.96 9.22 -29.49
N THR A 137 23.14 8.52 -28.71
CA THR A 137 22.27 7.45 -29.21
C THR A 137 21.11 8.07 -29.99
N ASN A 138 20.67 7.40 -31.06
CA ASN A 138 19.49 7.87 -31.79
C ASN A 138 18.23 7.75 -30.90
N LEU A 139 17.23 8.62 -31.11
CA LEU A 139 16.02 8.64 -30.28
C LEU A 139 15.25 7.30 -30.28
N PRO A 140 15.02 6.63 -31.42
CA PRO A 140 14.34 5.33 -31.44
C PRO A 140 15.03 4.25 -30.59
N GLU A 141 16.36 4.17 -30.66
CA GLU A 141 17.16 3.19 -29.92
C GLU A 141 17.23 3.54 -28.43
N ALA A 142 17.36 4.84 -28.09
CA ALA A 142 17.28 5.30 -26.71
C ALA A 142 15.91 4.96 -26.08
N ALA A 143 14.82 5.18 -26.80
CA ALA A 143 13.47 4.84 -26.35
C ALA A 143 13.30 3.34 -26.13
N ARG A 144 13.81 2.49 -27.03
CA ARG A 144 13.78 1.02 -26.86
C ARG A 144 14.61 0.55 -25.67
N ILE A 145 15.78 1.14 -25.44
CA ILE A 145 16.65 0.79 -24.30
C ILE A 145 15.93 1.08 -22.98
N VAL A 146 15.34 2.27 -22.85
CA VAL A 146 14.60 2.68 -21.64
C VAL A 146 13.31 1.87 -21.50
N GLY A 147 12.55 1.68 -22.57
CA GLY A 147 11.32 0.88 -22.56
C GLY A 147 11.52 -0.53 -22.02
N ARG A 148 12.61 -1.22 -22.42
CA ARG A 148 12.94 -2.57 -21.92
C ARG A 148 13.27 -2.63 -20.42
N GLN A 149 13.71 -1.52 -19.84
CA GLN A 149 14.07 -1.40 -18.42
C GLN A 149 12.97 -0.73 -17.59
N SER A 150 11.88 -0.30 -18.23
CA SER A 150 10.75 0.34 -17.58
C SER A 150 9.90 -0.69 -16.80
N PRO A 151 9.51 -0.37 -15.54
CA PRO A 151 8.59 -1.17 -14.73
C PRO A 151 7.21 -1.29 -15.40
N SER A 152 6.74 -0.21 -16.03
CA SER A 152 5.41 -0.16 -16.63
C SER A 152 5.39 -0.85 -18.00
N ALA A 153 4.39 -1.72 -18.20
CA ALA A 153 4.14 -2.34 -19.50
C ALA A 153 3.61 -1.32 -20.51
N ILE A 154 2.72 -0.44 -20.08
CA ILE A 154 2.07 0.53 -20.98
C ILE A 154 3.09 1.57 -21.45
N TRP A 155 3.96 2.05 -20.56
CA TRP A 155 5.04 2.96 -20.94
C TRP A 155 6.03 2.35 -21.93
N SER A 156 6.44 1.10 -21.71
CA SER A 156 7.33 0.36 -22.62
C SER A 156 6.73 0.26 -24.02
N ASP A 157 5.45 -0.07 -24.12
CA ASP A 157 4.73 -0.25 -25.38
C ASP A 157 4.51 1.09 -26.12
N PHE A 158 4.23 2.16 -25.37
CA PHE A 158 4.21 3.53 -25.90
C PHE A 158 5.57 3.93 -26.48
N LEU A 159 6.68 3.71 -25.76
CA LEU A 159 8.03 4.02 -26.23
C LEU A 159 8.42 3.23 -27.49
N ASP A 160 8.01 1.96 -27.58
CA ASP A 160 8.24 1.14 -28.77
C ASP A 160 7.46 1.66 -29.99
N ARG A 161 6.19 2.05 -29.82
CA ARG A 161 5.39 2.70 -30.89
C ARG A 161 5.97 4.05 -31.31
N MET A 162 6.40 4.86 -30.35
CA MET A 162 7.04 6.15 -30.62
C MET A 162 8.35 5.96 -31.38
N ALA A 163 9.19 5.01 -30.98
CA ALA A 163 10.44 4.69 -31.68
C ALA A 163 10.17 4.29 -33.13
N PHE A 164 9.16 3.45 -33.37
CA PHE A 164 8.75 3.07 -34.71
C PHE A 164 8.25 4.28 -35.52
N SER A 165 7.37 5.11 -34.94
CA SER A 165 6.83 6.32 -35.57
C SER A 165 7.92 7.28 -36.04
N VAL A 166 8.96 7.47 -35.22
CA VAL A 166 10.14 8.28 -35.55
C VAL A 166 10.97 7.64 -36.67
N GLU A 167 11.13 6.31 -36.69
CA GLU A 167 11.86 5.59 -37.75
C GLU A 167 11.17 5.68 -39.12
N VAL A 168 9.84 5.61 -39.16
CA VAL A 168 9.07 5.77 -40.41
C VAL A 168 8.81 7.24 -40.80
N GLY A 169 9.22 8.19 -39.96
CA GLY A 169 9.09 9.63 -40.25
C GLY A 169 7.65 10.13 -40.20
N GLN A 170 6.79 9.53 -39.38
CA GLN A 170 5.41 10.00 -39.18
C GLN A 170 5.41 11.40 -38.55
N PRO A 171 4.49 12.31 -38.97
CA PRO A 171 4.32 13.59 -38.29
C PRO A 171 3.99 13.41 -36.81
N ILE A 172 4.73 14.10 -35.94
CA ILE A 172 4.64 13.99 -34.48
C ILE A 172 3.24 14.31 -33.98
N GLY A 173 2.61 15.33 -34.57
CA GLY A 173 1.24 15.73 -34.22
C GLY A 173 0.22 14.61 -34.48
N GLU A 174 0.33 13.93 -35.62
CA GLU A 174 -0.54 12.81 -35.98
C GLU A 174 -0.33 11.62 -35.04
N PHE A 175 0.92 11.29 -34.70
CA PHE A 175 1.25 10.24 -33.74
C PHE A 175 0.58 10.51 -32.39
N PHE A 176 0.86 11.65 -31.77
CA PHE A 176 0.33 11.98 -30.45
C PHE A 176 -1.19 12.12 -30.42
N SER A 177 -1.81 12.64 -31.48
CA SER A 177 -3.27 12.70 -31.56
C SER A 177 -3.88 11.30 -31.58
N SER A 178 -3.36 10.40 -32.42
CA SER A 178 -3.87 9.03 -32.54
C SER A 178 -3.64 8.19 -31.28
N GLU A 179 -2.49 8.42 -30.62
CA GLU A 179 -2.12 7.72 -29.40
C GLU A 179 -2.95 8.22 -28.22
N ASN A 180 -3.23 9.52 -28.12
CA ASN A 180 -4.11 10.08 -27.10
C ASN A 180 -5.55 9.56 -27.24
N GLU A 181 -6.11 9.51 -28.45
CA GLU A 181 -7.46 8.97 -28.68
C GLU A 181 -7.55 7.49 -28.30
N THR A 182 -6.54 6.70 -28.68
CA THR A 182 -6.47 5.28 -28.31
C THR A 182 -6.35 5.11 -26.80
N PHE A 183 -5.54 5.93 -26.14
CA PHE A 183 -5.34 5.91 -24.70
C PHE A 183 -6.61 6.31 -23.95
N GLU A 184 -7.30 7.38 -24.35
CA GLU A 184 -8.54 7.86 -23.76
C GLU A 184 -9.65 6.79 -23.84
N GLN A 185 -9.78 6.13 -25.00
CA GLN A 185 -10.75 5.05 -25.18
C GLN A 185 -10.43 3.84 -24.30
N ALA A 186 -9.15 3.46 -24.19
CA ALA A 186 -8.74 2.38 -23.30
C ALA A 186 -8.95 2.74 -21.82
N TYR A 187 -8.62 3.97 -21.44
CA TYR A 187 -8.77 4.47 -20.08
C TYR A 187 -10.22 4.47 -19.64
N THR A 188 -11.14 5.03 -20.44
CA THR A 188 -12.58 5.04 -20.16
C THR A 188 -13.14 3.62 -20.00
N THR A 189 -12.74 2.69 -20.87
CA THR A 189 -13.17 1.29 -20.78
C THR A 189 -12.71 0.61 -19.48
N ILE A 190 -11.45 0.81 -19.08
CA ILE A 190 -10.91 0.27 -17.83
C ILE A 190 -11.59 0.92 -16.63
N TYR A 191 -11.82 2.23 -16.70
CA TYR A 191 -12.45 2.99 -15.63
C TYR A 191 -13.88 2.51 -15.37
N ASP A 192 -14.70 2.37 -16.41
CA ASP A 192 -16.07 1.85 -16.31
C ASP A 192 -16.08 0.43 -15.71
N ALA A 193 -15.15 -0.42 -16.14
CA ALA A 193 -15.02 -1.77 -15.59
C ALA A 193 -14.63 -1.76 -14.09
N ARG A 194 -13.80 -0.80 -13.66
CA ARG A 194 -13.43 -0.64 -12.24
C ARG A 194 -14.61 -0.12 -11.41
N LEU A 195 -15.42 0.80 -11.94
CA LEU A 195 -16.65 1.26 -11.29
C LEU A 195 -17.65 0.11 -11.10
N GLU A 196 -17.85 -0.72 -12.12
CA GLU A 196 -18.73 -1.90 -12.02
C GLU A 196 -18.22 -2.92 -10.99
N GLN A 197 -16.89 -3.15 -10.95
CA GLN A 197 -16.27 -3.99 -9.92
C GLN A 197 -16.44 -3.40 -8.52
N LEU A 198 -16.31 -2.08 -8.38
CA LEU A 198 -16.48 -1.38 -7.11
C LEU A 198 -17.92 -1.54 -6.58
N ASP A 199 -18.92 -1.39 -7.45
CA ASP A 199 -20.33 -1.60 -7.08
C ASP A 199 -20.58 -3.04 -6.62
N THR A 200 -20.03 -4.02 -7.33
CA THR A 200 -20.14 -5.44 -6.95
C THR A 200 -19.45 -5.72 -5.60
N LEU A 201 -18.27 -5.15 -5.38
CA LEU A 201 -17.54 -5.28 -4.12
C LEU A 201 -18.29 -4.63 -2.96
N ARG A 202 -18.89 -3.45 -3.18
CA ARG A 202 -19.73 -2.76 -2.20
C ARG A 202 -20.91 -3.63 -1.77
N GLU A 203 -21.64 -4.20 -2.72
CA GLU A 203 -22.77 -5.09 -2.40
C GLU A 203 -22.32 -6.31 -1.60
N THR A 204 -21.21 -6.94 -2.03
CA THR A 204 -20.61 -8.09 -1.33
C THR A 204 -20.18 -7.73 0.08
N PHE A 205 -19.57 -6.56 0.28
CA PHE A 205 -19.12 -6.08 1.57
C PHE A 205 -20.26 -5.82 2.55
N VAL A 206 -21.35 -5.19 2.09
CA VAL A 206 -22.54 -4.96 2.91
C VAL A 206 -23.15 -6.30 3.37
N SER A 207 -23.22 -7.28 2.47
CA SER A 207 -23.70 -8.63 2.78
C SER A 207 -22.78 -9.37 3.77
N LEU A 208 -21.47 -9.34 3.54
CA LEU A 208 -20.46 -9.97 4.40
C LEU A 208 -20.46 -9.36 5.81
N THR A 209 -20.55 -8.04 5.90
CA THR A 209 -20.59 -7.31 7.18
C THR A 209 -21.86 -7.63 7.94
N THR A 210 -23.02 -7.66 7.28
CA THR A 210 -24.31 -8.03 7.91
C THR A 210 -24.25 -9.46 8.46
N THR A 211 -23.73 -10.40 7.67
CA THR A 211 -23.57 -11.80 8.08
C THR A 211 -22.58 -11.95 9.23
N GLY A 212 -21.45 -11.24 9.17
CA GLY A 212 -20.42 -11.24 10.20
C GLY A 212 -20.91 -10.68 11.54
N LEU A 213 -21.71 -9.62 11.51
CA LEU A 213 -22.36 -9.07 12.70
C LEU A 213 -23.33 -10.08 13.33
N LEU A 214 -24.12 -10.79 12.52
CA LEU A 214 -25.01 -11.84 13.02
C LEU A 214 -24.23 -12.98 13.68
N LEU A 215 -23.13 -13.43 13.07
CA LEU A 215 -22.25 -14.43 13.67
C LEU A 215 -21.65 -13.96 15.00
N LEU A 216 -21.24 -12.68 15.08
CA LEU A 216 -20.75 -12.08 16.32
C LEU A 216 -21.82 -12.08 17.41
N VAL A 217 -23.05 -11.73 17.09
CA VAL A 217 -24.18 -11.77 18.04
C VAL A 217 -24.44 -13.20 18.51
N VAL A 218 -24.47 -14.18 17.60
CA VAL A 218 -24.67 -15.60 17.95
C VAL A 218 -23.54 -16.12 18.84
N SER A 219 -22.30 -15.77 18.53
CA SER A 219 -21.14 -16.15 19.35
C SER A 219 -21.18 -15.49 20.72
N GLY A 220 -21.59 -14.21 20.80
CA GLY A 220 -21.79 -13.49 22.06
C GLY A 220 -22.89 -14.12 22.92
N LEU A 221 -24.02 -14.51 22.31
CA LEU A 221 -25.07 -15.26 23.01
C LEU A 221 -24.57 -16.62 23.48
N HIS A 222 -23.77 -17.33 22.67
CA HIS A 222 -23.14 -18.58 23.11
C HIS A 222 -22.31 -18.35 24.38
N LEU A 223 -21.50 -17.29 24.44
CA LEU A 223 -20.72 -16.99 25.62
C LEU A 223 -21.63 -16.84 26.85
N ILE A 224 -22.69 -16.03 26.77
CA ILE A 224 -23.59 -15.78 27.89
C ILE A 224 -24.34 -17.06 28.32
N LEU A 225 -24.79 -17.87 27.36
CA LEU A 225 -25.66 -19.03 27.64
C LEU A 225 -24.91 -20.30 28.07
N PHE A 226 -23.65 -20.47 27.64
CA PHE A 226 -22.89 -21.70 27.85
C PHE A 226 -21.64 -21.51 28.72
N GLN A 227 -21.43 -20.35 29.31
CA GLN A 227 -20.37 -20.12 30.28
C GLN A 227 -20.73 -20.72 31.65
N THR A 228 -20.64 -22.04 31.76
CA THR A 228 -20.71 -22.77 33.02
C THR A 228 -19.29 -23.11 33.49
N GLY A 229 -18.87 -22.54 34.63
CA GLY A 229 -17.57 -22.83 35.24
C GLY A 229 -17.35 -22.02 36.52
N ALA A 230 -16.51 -22.50 37.44
CA ALA A 230 -16.18 -21.79 38.68
C ALA A 230 -15.43 -20.47 38.39
N GLU A 231 -15.52 -19.50 39.32
CA GLU A 231 -14.69 -18.29 39.31
C GLU A 231 -13.23 -18.67 39.51
N THR A 232 -12.46 -18.61 38.42
CA THR A 232 -11.01 -18.90 38.43
C THR A 232 -10.28 -17.59 38.15
N SER A 233 -9.27 -17.25 38.96
CA SER A 233 -8.46 -16.04 38.78
C SER A 233 -7.47 -16.12 37.62
N ASN A 234 -7.30 -17.29 36.98
CA ASN A 234 -6.35 -17.46 35.90
C ASN A 234 -6.93 -16.90 34.58
N PRO A 235 -6.36 -15.82 34.01
CA PRO A 235 -6.91 -15.14 32.83
C PRO A 235 -6.90 -16.02 31.56
N PHE A 236 -6.01 -17.02 31.49
CA PHE A 236 -5.95 -17.94 30.34
C PHE A 236 -7.18 -18.84 30.25
N GLU A 237 -7.78 -19.23 31.37
CA GLU A 237 -9.02 -20.03 31.35
C GLU A 237 -10.22 -19.19 30.89
N VAL A 238 -10.25 -17.91 31.24
CA VAL A 238 -11.30 -16.97 30.79
C VAL A 238 -11.23 -16.79 29.27
N ILE A 239 -10.02 -16.60 28.72
CA ILE A 239 -9.78 -16.51 27.27
C ILE A 239 -10.21 -17.81 26.58
N LEU A 240 -9.90 -18.98 27.16
CA LEU A 240 -10.27 -20.27 26.60
C LEU A 240 -11.80 -20.47 26.59
N ARG A 241 -12.53 -20.00 27.62
CA ARG A 241 -14.00 -20.02 27.66
C ARG A 241 -14.61 -19.07 26.63
N ALA A 242 -13.99 -17.91 26.42
CA ALA A 242 -14.39 -16.92 25.40
C ALA A 242 -13.91 -17.24 23.98
N ARG A 243 -13.26 -18.39 23.76
CA ARG A 243 -12.61 -18.74 22.48
C ARG A 243 -13.49 -18.56 21.26
N TRP A 244 -14.78 -18.87 21.34
CA TRP A 244 -15.69 -18.75 20.19
C TRP A 244 -15.95 -17.29 19.83
N VAL A 245 -16.16 -16.43 20.82
CA VAL A 245 -16.33 -14.98 20.61
C VAL A 245 -15.04 -14.38 20.06
N LEU A 246 -13.90 -14.77 20.64
CA LEU A 246 -12.60 -14.30 20.21
C LEU A 246 -12.28 -14.77 18.78
N LEU A 247 -12.55 -16.02 18.44
CA LEU A 247 -12.34 -16.55 17.08
C LEU A 247 -13.27 -15.86 16.08
N THR A 248 -14.56 -15.74 16.38
CA THR A 248 -15.52 -15.05 15.50
C THR A 248 -15.16 -13.58 15.34
N GLY A 249 -14.77 -12.89 16.41
CA GLY A 249 -14.32 -11.49 16.35
C GLY A 249 -13.03 -11.30 15.58
N THR A 250 -12.06 -12.21 15.74
CA THR A 250 -10.81 -12.20 14.97
C THR A 250 -11.08 -12.47 13.49
N LEU A 251 -11.93 -13.46 13.17
CA LEU A 251 -12.35 -13.74 11.81
C LEU A 251 -13.07 -12.54 11.19
N PHE A 252 -13.99 -11.91 11.93
CA PHE A 252 -14.68 -10.72 11.48
C PHE A 252 -13.70 -9.58 11.20
N ALA A 253 -12.77 -9.30 12.12
CA ALA A 253 -11.74 -8.28 11.91
C ALA A 253 -10.87 -8.58 10.68
N LEU A 254 -10.45 -9.83 10.48
CA LEU A 254 -9.69 -10.24 9.29
C LEU A 254 -10.50 -10.04 8.00
N LEU A 255 -11.79 -10.35 8.01
CA LEU A 255 -12.67 -10.12 6.87
C LEU A 255 -12.83 -8.62 6.58
N GLN A 256 -12.95 -7.78 7.61
CA GLN A 256 -13.04 -6.32 7.45
C GLN A 256 -11.74 -5.74 6.88
N ILE A 257 -10.58 -6.17 7.39
CA ILE A 257 -9.27 -5.76 6.88
C ILE A 257 -9.08 -6.23 5.43
N GLY A 258 -9.45 -7.49 5.13
CA GLY A 258 -9.40 -8.03 3.79
C GLY A 258 -10.30 -7.28 2.81
N ALA A 259 -11.51 -6.91 3.23
CA ALA A 259 -12.41 -6.10 2.43
C ALA A 259 -11.87 -4.70 2.19
N TRP A 260 -11.38 -4.02 3.24
CA TRP A 260 -10.71 -2.72 3.10
C TRP A 260 -9.58 -2.77 2.08
N TYR A 261 -8.73 -3.80 2.16
CA TYR A 261 -7.65 -4.01 1.21
C TYR A 261 -8.16 -4.22 -0.23
N LEU A 262 -9.22 -5.02 -0.42
CA LEU A 262 -9.82 -5.20 -1.75
C LEU A 262 -10.40 -3.89 -2.30
N PHE A 263 -11.04 -3.07 -1.47
CA PHE A 263 -11.51 -1.75 -1.91
C PHE A 263 -10.35 -0.87 -2.37
N THR A 264 -9.26 -0.81 -1.60
CA THR A 264 -8.09 -0.01 -1.98
C THR A 264 -7.42 -0.48 -3.27
N LEU A 265 -7.64 -1.72 -3.71
CA LEU A 265 -7.11 -2.24 -4.99
C LEU A 265 -8.01 -1.98 -6.20
N VAL A 266 -9.31 -1.74 -5.97
CA VAL A 266 -10.30 -1.58 -7.05
C VAL A 266 -10.69 -0.13 -7.25
N ILE A 267 -10.73 0.67 -6.18
CA ILE A 267 -10.94 2.11 -6.28
C ILE A 267 -9.86 2.69 -7.21
N PRO A 268 -10.25 3.33 -8.33
CA PRO A 268 -9.30 4.04 -9.16
C PRO A 268 -8.64 5.16 -8.37
N ASP A 269 -7.31 5.21 -8.40
CA ASP A 269 -6.56 6.34 -7.85
C ASP A 269 -6.72 7.55 -8.78
N GLU A 270 -7.58 8.49 -8.41
CA GLU A 270 -7.79 9.74 -9.14
C GLU A 270 -7.30 10.93 -8.33
N ASP A 271 -6.16 11.47 -8.70
CA ASP A 271 -5.79 12.81 -8.26
C ASP A 271 -6.55 13.82 -9.13
N LEU A 272 -7.59 14.45 -8.55
CA LEU A 272 -8.42 15.49 -9.20
C LEU A 272 -7.61 16.65 -9.80
N PHE A 273 -6.39 16.87 -9.31
CA PHE A 273 -5.44 17.85 -9.82
C PHE A 273 -4.02 17.30 -9.69
N ALA A 274 -3.15 17.65 -10.63
CA ALA A 274 -1.71 17.43 -10.50
C ALA A 274 -1.20 18.10 -9.20
N LYS A 275 -0.91 17.29 -8.17
CA LYS A 275 -0.26 17.79 -6.95
C LYS A 275 1.17 18.14 -7.31
N HIS A 276 1.43 19.40 -7.67
CA HIS A 276 2.77 19.93 -7.95
C HIS A 276 3.64 20.04 -6.67
N GLY A 277 3.67 19.00 -5.83
CA GLY A 277 4.45 18.97 -4.59
C GLY A 277 3.95 19.90 -3.48
N PHE A 278 2.83 20.59 -3.67
CA PHE A 278 2.21 21.43 -2.63
C PHE A 278 1.20 20.61 -1.83
N ASN A 279 1.47 20.41 -0.54
CA ASN A 279 0.46 19.91 0.37
C ASN A 279 -0.59 21.01 0.56
N THR A 280 -1.85 20.69 0.29
CA THR A 280 -2.96 21.58 0.65
C THR A 280 -2.96 21.79 2.17
N GLU A 281 -3.44 22.95 2.64
CA GLU A 281 -3.53 23.24 4.07
C GLU A 281 -4.28 22.12 4.81
N GLN A 282 -5.34 21.58 4.20
CA GLN A 282 -6.10 20.43 4.69
C GLN A 282 -5.29 19.14 4.78
N ALA A 283 -4.49 18.78 3.77
CA ALA A 283 -3.64 17.58 3.84
C ALA A 283 -2.61 17.67 4.98
N VAL A 284 -2.11 18.89 5.24
CA VAL A 284 -1.22 19.15 6.37
C VAL A 284 -1.95 19.02 7.70
N ASP A 285 -3.14 19.58 7.82
CA ASP A 285 -3.92 19.55 9.07
C ASP A 285 -4.47 18.15 9.39
N MET A 286 -4.89 17.39 8.38
CA MET A 286 -5.24 15.97 8.52
C MET A 286 -4.04 15.17 9.04
N ARG A 287 -2.85 15.34 8.44
CA ARG A 287 -1.62 14.68 8.91
C ARG A 287 -1.27 15.07 10.34
N ARG A 288 -1.35 16.35 10.68
CA ARG A 288 -1.12 16.85 12.05
C ARG A 288 -2.10 16.26 13.05
N SER A 289 -3.38 16.15 12.67
CA SER A 289 -4.43 15.57 13.50
C SER A 289 -4.17 14.09 13.79
N TRP A 290 -3.77 13.31 12.79
CA TRP A 290 -3.34 11.92 12.98
C TRP A 290 -2.09 11.79 13.86
N ILE A 291 -1.09 12.66 13.67
CA ILE A 291 0.11 12.69 14.53
C ILE A 291 -0.28 13.01 15.97
N PHE A 292 -1.13 14.01 16.18
CA PHE A 292 -1.61 14.42 17.50
C PHE A 292 -2.42 13.31 18.17
N ALA A 293 -3.33 12.66 17.43
CA ALA A 293 -4.10 11.51 17.89
C ALA A 293 -3.17 10.34 18.29
N GLY A 294 -2.14 10.07 17.49
CA GLY A 294 -1.13 9.05 17.79
C GLY A 294 -0.31 9.36 19.05
N ILE A 295 0.16 10.60 19.20
CA ILE A 295 0.90 11.04 20.39
C ILE A 295 0.03 10.95 21.64
N LEU A 296 -1.16 11.55 21.63
CA LEU A 296 -2.08 11.50 22.77
C LEU A 296 -2.52 10.07 23.09
N GLY A 297 -2.81 9.25 22.07
CA GLY A 297 -3.12 7.83 22.25
C GLY A 297 -1.99 7.07 22.91
N SER A 298 -0.74 7.29 22.47
CA SER A 298 0.43 6.68 23.09
C SER A 298 0.63 7.12 24.53
N ILE A 299 0.43 8.40 24.85
CA ILE A 299 0.51 8.93 26.22
C ILE A 299 -0.57 8.27 27.10
N MET A 300 -1.80 8.14 26.61
CA MET A 300 -2.88 7.48 27.34
C MET A 300 -2.58 6.00 27.60
N VAL A 301 -2.04 5.28 26.62
CA VAL A 301 -1.60 3.89 26.78
C VAL A 301 -0.47 3.79 27.81
N ILE A 302 0.50 4.71 27.80
CA ILE A 302 1.60 4.74 28.77
C ILE A 302 1.06 5.03 30.18
N ILE A 303 0.13 5.97 30.34
CA ILE A 303 -0.49 6.29 31.63
C ILE A 303 -1.21 5.05 32.17
N ILE A 304 -2.05 4.41 31.36
CA ILE A 304 -2.78 3.20 31.76
C ILE A 304 -1.81 2.06 32.10
N SER A 305 -0.79 1.85 31.28
CA SER A 305 0.24 0.82 31.51
C SER A 305 1.02 1.09 32.80
N THR A 306 1.36 2.35 33.09
CA THR A 306 2.04 2.76 34.32
C THR A 306 1.16 2.52 35.54
N VAL A 307 -0.13 2.85 35.46
CA VAL A 307 -1.10 2.58 36.53
C VAL A 307 -1.19 1.08 36.81
N PHE A 308 -1.25 0.24 35.78
CA PHE A 308 -1.26 -1.23 35.94
C PHE A 308 0.03 -1.77 36.55
N ILE A 309 1.19 -1.23 36.19
CA ILE A 309 2.48 -1.66 36.76
C ILE A 309 2.60 -1.24 38.23
N VAL A 310 2.17 -0.04 38.59
CA VAL A 310 2.36 0.53 39.93
C VAL A 310 1.32 0.03 40.94
N TYR A 311 0.07 -0.07 40.52
CA TYR A 311 -1.05 -0.35 41.43
C TYR A 311 -1.67 -1.74 41.23
N GLY A 312 -1.15 -2.52 40.26
CA GLY A 312 -1.71 -3.81 39.89
C GLY A 312 -2.96 -3.67 39.02
N THR A 313 -3.39 -4.81 38.47
CA THR A 313 -4.54 -4.90 37.56
C THR A 313 -5.88 -4.86 38.29
N ASP A 314 -5.88 -5.14 39.59
CA ASP A 314 -7.08 -5.39 40.38
C ASP A 314 -7.97 -4.16 40.51
N ILE A 315 -7.39 -2.95 40.57
CA ILE A 315 -8.15 -1.68 40.64
C ILE A 315 -9.15 -1.55 39.49
N LEU A 316 -8.76 -1.98 38.29
CA LEU A 316 -9.56 -1.78 37.09
C LEU A 316 -10.46 -2.98 36.79
N PHE A 317 -10.02 -4.20 37.10
CA PHE A 317 -10.84 -5.40 36.90
C PHE A 317 -11.89 -5.61 37.99
N GLU A 318 -11.61 -5.27 39.26
CA GLU A 318 -12.63 -5.34 40.33
C GLU A 318 -13.71 -4.26 40.16
N GLN A 319 -13.34 -3.09 39.62
CA GLN A 319 -14.23 -1.95 39.45
C GLN A 319 -14.60 -1.69 37.98
N TRP A 320 -14.48 -2.72 37.14
CA TRP A 320 -14.69 -2.62 35.68
C TRP A 320 -16.05 -2.02 35.32
N ASN A 321 -17.09 -2.32 36.11
CA ASN A 321 -18.45 -1.80 35.91
C ASN A 321 -18.53 -0.27 35.99
N TYR A 322 -17.64 0.38 36.73
CA TYR A 322 -17.64 1.84 36.90
C TYR A 322 -16.63 2.53 35.98
N PHE A 323 -15.43 1.97 35.85
CA PHE A 323 -14.32 2.63 35.15
C PHE A 323 -14.05 2.08 33.75
N GLY A 324 -14.49 0.85 33.43
CA GLY A 324 -14.16 0.19 32.16
C GLY A 324 -14.60 1.00 30.93
N LEU A 325 -15.84 1.51 30.94
CA LEU A 325 -16.36 2.31 29.82
C LEU A 325 -15.63 3.66 29.70
N LEU A 326 -15.30 4.30 30.82
CA LEU A 326 -14.57 5.57 30.85
C LEU A 326 -13.15 5.41 30.31
N VAL A 327 -12.49 4.28 30.61
CA VAL A 327 -11.14 3.97 30.12
C VAL A 327 -11.15 3.77 28.61
N ILE A 328 -12.14 3.03 28.08
CA ILE A 328 -12.30 2.84 26.63
C ILE A 328 -12.58 4.20 25.95
N ALA A 329 -13.49 5.00 26.51
CA ALA A 329 -13.81 6.32 25.96
C ALA A 329 -12.59 7.26 25.99
N ALA A 330 -11.80 7.24 27.07
CA ALA A 330 -10.57 8.02 27.19
C ALA A 330 -9.52 7.57 26.15
N MET A 331 -9.36 6.26 25.93
CA MET A 331 -8.45 5.73 24.92
C MET A 331 -8.85 6.09 23.48
N MET A 332 -10.15 6.17 23.20
CA MET A 332 -10.66 6.51 21.87
C MET A 332 -10.78 8.02 21.64
N SER A 333 -10.77 8.84 22.69
CA SER A 333 -10.90 10.29 22.60
C SER A 333 -9.91 10.99 21.65
N PRO A 334 -8.64 10.56 21.50
CA PRO A 334 -7.72 11.21 20.56
C PRO A 334 -8.13 11.06 19.09
N LEU A 335 -8.91 10.02 18.75
CA LEU A 335 -9.41 9.77 17.39
C LEU A 335 -10.55 10.70 16.99
N LEU A 336 -11.11 11.50 17.91
CA LEU A 336 -12.10 12.52 17.58
C LEU A 336 -11.51 13.64 16.70
N ALA A 337 -10.24 13.99 16.91
CA ALA A 337 -9.60 15.06 16.15
C ALA A 337 -9.55 14.77 14.63
N PRO A 338 -9.10 13.59 14.16
CA PRO A 338 -9.15 13.27 12.73
C PRO A 338 -10.59 13.10 12.24
N ALA A 339 -11.48 12.52 13.06
CA ALA A 339 -12.87 12.30 12.70
C ALA A 339 -13.66 13.61 12.44
N LEU A 340 -13.39 14.67 13.21
CA LEU A 340 -14.04 15.97 13.02
C LEU A 340 -13.57 16.66 11.73
N LEU A 341 -12.30 16.50 11.36
CA LEU A 341 -11.78 17.05 10.10
C LEU A 341 -12.38 16.33 8.89
N THR A 342 -12.49 15.00 8.93
CA THR A 342 -13.16 14.25 7.85
C THR A 342 -14.64 14.62 7.74
N LEU A 343 -15.33 14.88 8.85
CA LEU A 343 -16.74 15.26 8.82
C LEU A 343 -16.97 16.64 8.19
N GLN A 344 -16.00 17.56 8.31
CA GLN A 344 -16.04 18.84 7.59
C GLN A 344 -15.85 18.69 6.08
N GLU A 345 -15.27 17.58 5.62
CA GLU A 345 -15.09 17.29 4.18
C GLU A 345 -16.36 16.71 3.55
N GLU A 346 -17.19 16.01 4.32
CA GLU A 346 -18.44 15.42 3.84
C GLU A 346 -19.60 16.44 3.75
N THR A 347 -19.50 17.62 4.37
CA THR A 347 -20.57 18.64 4.46
C THR A 347 -20.28 19.90 3.64
#